data_AF-A0A4V1XQI9-F1
#
_entry.id   AF-A0A4V1XQI9-F1
#
_cell.length_a   1.000
_cell.length_b   1.000
_cell.length_c   1.000
_cell.angle_alpha   90.00
_cell.angle_beta   90.00
_cell.angle_gamma   90.00
#
_symmetry.space_group_name_H-M   'P 1'
#
loop_
_entity.id
_entity.type
_entity.pdbx_description
1 polymer ?
#
loop_
_entity_poly.entity_id
_entity_poly.type
_entity_poly.pdbx_seq_one_letter_code
_entity_poly.pdbx_strand_id
1 'polypeptide(L)'
;MPISVELHGFDISLDQVGPKPWLPANIRMHIWNIFEEPPHQFVGYFDIVHVRLITVVIRGNDPRPVLANLTKPLKPGGYLQWDEVDTISCSIKTVPGMSAQNLDKLNSQLKGRDTWKYNLRQSMDQNGYAGLQLYTYQYGLDVARFWNDIYVSTWKEFAGNVLKTPEVSRELERKGMDEARNGAAILTPKLVWVARKRT
;
A
#
# COMPACT_ATOMS: atom_id res chain seq x y z
N MET A 1 -8.61 6.27 17.70
CA MET A 1 -7.69 5.41 18.47
C MET A 1 -7.63 5.96 19.90
N PRO A 2 -7.61 5.11 20.94
CA PRO A 2 -7.47 5.56 22.32
C PRO A 2 -6.16 6.33 22.55
N ILE A 3 -6.17 7.33 23.43
CA ILE A 3 -4.95 8.10 23.78
C ILE A 3 -3.90 7.26 24.52
N SER A 4 -4.30 6.10 25.04
CA SER A 4 -3.42 5.13 25.70
C SER A 4 -2.51 4.36 24.73
N VAL A 5 -2.66 4.57 23.42
CA VAL A 5 -1.80 3.96 22.39
C VAL A 5 -0.76 4.97 21.94
N GLU A 6 0.50 4.55 21.90
CA GLU A 6 1.59 5.31 21.32
C GLU A 6 1.76 4.94 19.83
N LEU A 7 1.82 5.95 18.96
CA LEU A 7 1.89 5.76 17.52
C LEU A 7 3.15 6.43 16.96
N HIS A 8 3.94 5.66 16.22
CA HIS A 8 5.12 6.15 15.53
C HIS A 8 4.97 5.95 14.02
N GLY A 9 4.97 7.06 13.28
CA GLY A 9 5.00 7.05 11.82
C GLY A 9 6.44 7.19 11.30
N PHE A 10 6.77 6.41 10.29
CA PHE A 10 8.09 6.40 9.67
C PHE A 10 7.94 6.57 8.16
N ASP A 11 8.73 7.47 7.58
CA ASP A 11 8.79 7.68 6.14
C ASP A 11 10.20 8.13 5.73
N ILE A 12 10.58 7.98 4.45
CA ILE A 12 11.83 8.55 3.93
C ILE A 12 11.80 10.08 3.88
N SER A 13 10.59 10.67 3.82
CA SER A 13 10.37 12.11 3.86
C SER A 13 9.12 12.44 4.67
N LEU A 14 9.17 13.54 5.43
CA LEU A 14 8.01 14.05 6.15
C LEU A 14 7.20 15.09 5.36
N ASP A 15 7.52 15.32 4.08
CA ASP A 15 6.87 16.35 3.26
C ASP A 15 5.37 16.11 3.04
N GLN A 16 4.92 14.85 3.14
CA GLN A 16 3.51 14.47 3.04
C GLN A 16 2.79 14.45 4.40
N VAL A 17 3.51 14.74 5.49
CA VAL A 17 2.92 14.80 6.82
C VAL A 17 2.24 16.15 7.00
N GLY A 18 0.98 16.11 7.45
CA GLY A 18 0.25 17.33 7.77
C GLY A 18 0.94 18.18 8.85
N PRO A 19 0.62 19.48 8.93
CA PRO A 19 1.09 20.35 10.00
C PRO A 19 0.92 19.70 11.38
N LYS A 20 1.94 19.81 12.24
CA LYS A 20 1.94 19.24 13.59
C LYS A 20 0.66 19.52 14.40
N PRO A 21 0.05 20.72 14.36
CA PRO A 21 -1.21 20.98 15.08
C PRO A 21 -2.41 20.16 14.60
N TRP A 22 -2.35 19.57 13.39
CA TRP A 22 -3.42 18.72 12.85
C TRP A 22 -3.22 17.25 13.21
N LEU A 23 -2.05 16.89 13.76
CA LEU A 23 -1.76 15.53 14.18
C LEU A 23 -2.33 15.27 15.58
N PRO A 24 -2.88 14.07 15.83
CA PRO A 24 -3.18 13.61 17.18
C PRO A 24 -1.97 13.69 18.10
N ALA A 25 -2.18 14.07 19.36
CA ALA A 25 -1.10 14.29 20.33
C ALA A 25 -0.27 13.03 20.64
N ASN A 26 -0.81 11.84 20.36
CA ASN A 26 -0.16 10.55 20.59
C ASN A 26 0.59 10.00 19.36
N ILE A 27 0.75 10.78 18.29
CA ILE A 27 1.52 10.42 17.09
C ILE A 27 2.87 11.15 17.08
N ARG A 28 3.94 10.40 16.81
CA ARG A 28 5.29 10.92 16.57
C ARG A 28 5.77 10.49 15.19
N MET A 29 6.30 11.42 14.41
CA MET A 29 6.78 11.17 13.05
C MET A 29 8.30 11.17 13.01
N HIS A 30 8.87 10.23 12.25
CA HIS A 30 10.31 9.99 12.16
C HIS A 30 10.72 9.77 10.70
N ILE A 31 11.93 10.21 10.36
CA ILE A 31 12.53 9.86 9.08
C ILE A 31 13.21 8.51 9.21
N TRP A 32 12.84 7.55 8.36
CA TRP A 32 13.51 6.25 8.25
C TRP A 32 13.33 5.64 6.86
N ASN A 33 14.44 5.19 6.30
CA ASN A 33 14.45 4.37 5.10
C ASN A 33 14.27 2.91 5.45
N ILE A 34 13.14 2.32 5.03
CA ILE A 34 12.78 0.91 5.31
C ILE A 34 13.80 -0.11 4.77
N PHE A 35 14.66 0.28 3.83
CA PHE A 35 15.74 -0.55 3.31
C PHE A 35 17.01 -0.54 4.18
N GLU A 36 17.06 0.32 5.21
CA GLU A 36 18.16 0.46 6.15
C GLU A 36 17.81 -0.11 7.52
N GLU A 37 18.82 -0.31 8.37
CA GLU A 37 18.62 -0.69 9.76
C GLU A 37 17.68 0.30 10.47
N PRO A 38 16.69 -0.18 11.26
CA PRO A 38 15.86 0.72 12.04
C PRO A 38 16.69 1.45 13.11
N PRO A 39 16.28 2.66 13.52
CA PRO A 39 16.93 3.35 14.63
C PRO A 39 17.00 2.44 15.87
N HIS A 40 18.19 2.32 16.47
CA HIS A 40 18.47 1.35 17.54
C HIS A 40 17.45 1.39 18.69
N GLN A 41 16.98 2.59 19.06
CA GLN A 41 15.97 2.80 20.11
C GLN A 41 14.62 2.11 19.85
N PHE A 42 14.33 1.75 18.60
CA PHE A 42 13.08 1.11 18.21
C PHE A 42 13.20 -0.40 18.00
N VAL A 43 14.39 -0.98 18.12
CA VAL A 43 14.56 -2.45 18.02
C VAL A 43 13.83 -3.13 19.17
N GLY A 44 12.94 -4.07 18.85
CA GLY A 44 12.11 -4.77 19.84
C GLY A 44 11.16 -3.87 20.63
N TYR A 45 10.80 -2.70 20.10
CA TYR A 45 10.01 -1.69 20.81
C TYR A 45 8.49 -1.84 20.61
N PHE A 46 8.05 -2.29 19.44
CA PHE A 46 6.64 -2.24 19.07
C PHE A 46 5.92 -3.57 19.30
N ASP A 47 4.69 -3.50 19.82
CA ASP A 47 3.77 -4.62 19.88
C ASP A 47 3.18 -4.92 18.49
N ILE A 48 3.00 -3.88 17.67
CA ILE A 48 2.47 -3.96 16.30
C ILE A 48 3.31 -3.07 15.38
N VAL A 49 3.73 -3.63 14.25
CA VAL A 49 4.27 -2.89 13.11
C VAL A 49 3.25 -2.99 11.99
N HIS A 50 2.85 -1.85 11.46
CA HIS A 50 1.95 -1.76 10.33
C HIS A 50 2.67 -1.13 9.14
N VAL A 51 2.58 -1.77 7.98
CA VAL A 51 3.07 -1.26 6.70
C VAL A 51 1.97 -1.36 5.65
N ARG A 52 1.88 -0.38 4.77
CA ARG A 52 0.88 -0.39 3.69
C ARG A 52 1.33 0.31 2.43
N LEU A 53 0.82 -0.17 1.30
CA LEU A 53 0.94 0.46 -0.02
C LEU A 53 2.38 0.76 -0.46
N ILE A 54 3.32 -0.11 -0.11
CA ILE A 54 4.73 0.01 -0.49
C ILE A 54 5.08 -0.84 -1.72
N THR A 55 4.08 -1.39 -2.42
CA THR A 55 4.25 -2.22 -3.63
C THR A 55 5.30 -1.69 -4.60
N VAL A 56 5.27 -0.39 -4.93
CA VAL A 56 6.11 0.20 -5.97
C VAL A 56 7.59 0.27 -5.59
N VAL A 57 7.92 0.21 -4.30
CA VAL A 57 9.32 0.26 -3.84
C VAL A 57 9.93 -1.14 -3.69
N ILE A 58 9.12 -2.21 -3.72
CA ILE A 58 9.62 -3.59 -3.66
C ILE A 58 10.37 -3.94 -4.95
N ARG A 59 11.69 -4.05 -4.86
CA ARG A 59 12.57 -4.32 -6.00
C ARG A 59 12.69 -5.81 -6.26
N GLY A 60 12.82 -6.18 -7.53
CA GLY A 60 13.08 -7.57 -7.94
C GLY A 60 11.96 -8.55 -7.55
N ASN A 61 10.76 -8.04 -7.23
CA ASN A 61 9.65 -8.86 -6.75
C ASN A 61 10.03 -9.67 -5.49
N ASP A 62 10.89 -9.09 -4.64
CA ASP A 62 11.41 -9.73 -3.43
C ASP A 62 11.16 -8.83 -2.20
N PRO A 63 10.22 -9.22 -1.32
CA PRO A 63 9.89 -8.44 -0.13
C PRO A 63 10.84 -8.72 1.04
N ARG A 64 11.72 -9.72 0.94
CA ARG A 64 12.52 -10.21 2.07
C ARG A 64 13.44 -9.14 2.68
N PRO A 65 14.13 -8.27 1.90
CA PRO A 65 14.95 -7.21 2.49
C PRO A 65 14.14 -6.25 3.37
N VAL A 66 12.96 -5.85 2.90
CA VAL A 66 12.04 -4.99 3.65
C VAL A 66 11.49 -5.72 4.86
N LEU A 67 11.08 -6.98 4.69
CA LEU A 67 10.57 -7.80 5.78
C LEU A 67 11.60 -7.96 6.91
N ALA A 68 12.88 -8.16 6.59
CA ALA A 68 13.95 -8.26 7.57
C ALA A 68 14.07 -6.99 8.44
N ASN A 69 13.92 -5.81 7.84
CA ASN A 69 13.97 -4.54 8.56
C ASN A 69 12.68 -4.24 9.34
N LEU A 70 11.51 -4.62 8.81
CA LEU A 70 10.23 -4.52 9.54
C LEU A 70 10.13 -5.48 10.73
N THR A 71 10.88 -6.58 10.72
CA THR A 71 10.89 -7.57 11.80
C THR A 71 11.63 -7.07 13.04
N LYS A 72 12.67 -6.26 12.86
CA LYS A 72 13.56 -5.83 13.95
C LYS A 72 12.86 -4.96 15.00
N PRO A 73 11.99 -3.99 14.63
CA PRO A 73 11.29 -3.18 15.60
C PRO A 73 10.23 -3.92 16.42
N LEU A 74 9.79 -5.10 15.96
CA LEU A 74 8.80 -5.89 16.68
C LEU A 74 9.38 -6.56 17.93
N LYS A 75 8.67 -6.45 19.04
CA LYS A 75 8.86 -7.31 20.22
C LYS A 75 8.72 -8.80 19.84
N PRO A 76 9.40 -9.71 20.55
CA PRO A 76 9.07 -11.14 20.48
C PRO A 76 7.57 -11.36 20.72
N GLY A 77 6.91 -12.10 19.83
CA GLY A 77 5.46 -12.30 19.90
C GLY A 77 4.59 -11.14 19.41
N GLY A 78 5.17 -10.02 18.95
CA GLY A 78 4.47 -8.90 18.33
C GLY A 78 3.92 -9.21 16.94
N TYR A 79 3.11 -8.30 16.37
CA TYR A 79 2.38 -8.52 15.12
C TYR A 79 2.84 -7.61 13.99
N LEU A 80 3.06 -8.19 12.81
CA LEU A 80 3.15 -7.46 11.56
C LEU A 80 1.78 -7.47 10.87
N GLN A 81 1.26 -6.29 10.53
CA GLN A 81 0.15 -6.14 9.61
C GLN A 81 0.64 -5.45 8.33
N TRP A 82 0.58 -6.16 7.20
CA TRP A 82 0.94 -5.64 5.89
C TRP A 82 -0.31 -5.55 5.03
N ASP A 83 -0.64 -4.37 4.47
CA ASP A 83 -1.70 -4.27 3.46
C ASP A 83 -1.25 -3.70 2.10
N GLU A 84 -1.74 -4.31 1.03
CA GLU A 84 -1.45 -3.91 -0.34
C GLU A 84 -2.69 -4.01 -1.21
N VAL A 85 -2.70 -3.23 -2.29
CA VAL A 85 -3.68 -3.38 -3.37
C VAL A 85 -3.45 -4.67 -4.15
N ASP A 86 -4.51 -5.37 -4.56
CA ASP A 86 -4.40 -6.52 -5.49
C ASP A 86 -4.62 -6.06 -6.93
N THR A 87 -3.53 -5.79 -7.64
CA THR A 87 -3.61 -5.33 -9.04
C THR A 87 -4.07 -6.41 -10.00
N ILE A 88 -3.94 -7.70 -9.64
CA ILE A 88 -4.35 -8.82 -10.50
C ILE A 88 -5.85 -9.05 -10.41
N SER A 89 -6.40 -9.06 -9.19
CA SER A 89 -7.84 -9.22 -8.94
C SER A 89 -8.62 -7.92 -9.13
N CYS A 90 -7.96 -6.86 -9.59
CA CYS A 90 -8.58 -5.61 -9.94
C CYS A 90 -9.64 -5.80 -11.06
N SER A 91 -10.79 -5.16 -10.90
CA SER A 91 -11.91 -5.24 -11.83
C SER A 91 -12.43 -3.85 -12.21
N ILE A 92 -13.05 -3.76 -13.38
CA ILE A 92 -13.71 -2.54 -13.83
C ILE A 92 -15.22 -2.70 -13.64
N LYS A 93 -15.88 -1.65 -13.14
CA LYS A 93 -17.34 -1.54 -13.05
C LYS A 93 -17.81 -0.34 -13.86
N THR A 94 -18.96 -0.47 -14.51
CA THR A 94 -19.57 0.59 -15.31
C THR A 94 -21.07 0.64 -15.10
N VAL A 95 -21.62 1.85 -15.15
CA VAL A 95 -23.04 2.05 -15.45
C VAL A 95 -23.32 1.55 -16.88
N PRO A 96 -24.47 0.88 -17.14
CA PRO A 96 -24.81 0.42 -18.48
C PRO A 96 -24.68 1.51 -19.55
N GLY A 97 -24.02 1.19 -20.67
CA GLY A 97 -23.81 2.12 -21.79
C GLY A 97 -22.55 2.98 -21.71
N MET A 98 -21.80 2.94 -20.60
CA MET A 98 -20.62 3.78 -20.40
C MET A 98 -19.31 3.03 -20.73
N SER A 99 -18.35 3.76 -21.31
CA SER A 99 -16.99 3.26 -21.59
C SER A 99 -16.12 3.29 -20.34
N ALA A 100 -15.20 2.32 -20.24
CA ALA A 100 -14.12 2.29 -19.25
C ALA A 100 -12.78 1.86 -19.87
N GLN A 101 -12.61 2.07 -21.17
CA GLN A 101 -11.42 1.61 -21.91
C GLN A 101 -10.14 2.28 -21.43
N ASN A 102 -10.20 3.54 -20.99
CA ASN A 102 -9.02 4.26 -20.50
C ASN A 102 -8.67 3.83 -19.08
N LEU A 103 -9.66 3.61 -18.22
CA LEU A 103 -9.46 3.01 -16.90
C LEU A 103 -8.89 1.59 -16.99
N ASP A 104 -9.36 0.77 -17.93
CA ASP A 104 -8.82 -0.57 -18.16
C ASP A 104 -7.36 -0.52 -18.64
N LYS A 105 -7.05 0.39 -19.58
CA LYS A 105 -5.67 0.65 -20.02
C LYS A 105 -4.78 1.08 -18.85
N LEU A 106 -5.23 1.99 -17.99
CA LEU A 106 -4.49 2.36 -16.77
C LEU A 106 -4.21 1.11 -15.95
N ASN A 107 -5.25 0.39 -15.53
CA ASN A 107 -5.13 -0.81 -14.71
C ASN A 107 -4.15 -1.86 -15.31
N SER A 108 -4.19 -2.06 -16.63
CA SER A 108 -3.33 -3.01 -17.33
C SER A 108 -1.82 -2.70 -17.19
N GLN A 109 -1.44 -1.43 -16.99
CA GLN A 109 -0.03 -1.05 -16.84
C GLN A 109 0.56 -1.53 -15.50
N LEU A 110 -0.27 -1.68 -14.47
CA LEU A 110 0.13 -2.17 -13.14
C LEU A 110 0.04 -3.70 -13.01
N LYS A 111 -0.91 -4.30 -13.74
CA LYS A 111 -1.30 -5.70 -13.55
C LYS A 111 -0.11 -6.65 -13.71
N GLY A 112 0.15 -7.44 -12.67
CA GLY A 112 1.13 -8.52 -12.69
C GLY A 112 2.59 -8.10 -12.50
N ARG A 113 2.86 -6.85 -12.12
CA ARG A 113 4.23 -6.38 -11.81
C ARG A 113 4.65 -6.63 -10.35
N ASP A 114 3.72 -7.05 -9.51
CA ASP A 114 3.81 -7.10 -8.05
C ASP A 114 3.42 -8.48 -7.49
N THR A 115 3.77 -9.54 -8.22
CA THR A 115 3.36 -10.91 -7.90
C THR A 115 3.97 -11.46 -6.60
N TRP A 116 4.95 -10.78 -6.01
CA TRP A 116 5.54 -11.10 -4.70
C TRP A 116 4.49 -11.24 -3.60
N LYS A 117 3.36 -10.52 -3.70
CA LYS A 117 2.22 -10.57 -2.77
C LYS A 117 1.68 -11.99 -2.59
N TYR A 118 1.66 -12.77 -3.68
CA TYR A 118 1.17 -14.14 -3.69
C TYR A 118 2.12 -15.11 -2.98
N ASN A 119 3.40 -14.75 -2.87
CA ASN A 119 4.43 -15.50 -2.16
C ASN A 119 4.74 -14.93 -0.77
N LEU A 120 4.05 -13.85 -0.37
CA LEU A 120 4.33 -13.15 0.89
C LEU A 120 4.09 -14.06 2.09
N ARG A 121 3.09 -14.94 2.04
CA ARG A 121 2.85 -15.95 3.09
C ARG A 121 4.08 -16.80 3.33
N GLN A 122 4.61 -17.41 2.28
CA GLN A 122 5.80 -18.24 2.36
C GLN A 122 7.01 -17.44 2.86
N SER A 123 7.16 -16.20 2.37
CA SER A 123 8.24 -15.30 2.80
C SER A 123 8.16 -14.99 4.30
N MET A 124 6.97 -14.70 4.83
CA MET A 124 6.77 -14.48 6.28
C MET A 124 7.09 -15.74 7.08
N ASP A 125 6.59 -16.91 6.67
CA ASP A 125 6.82 -18.17 7.38
C ASP A 125 8.31 -18.54 7.46
N GLN A 126 9.08 -18.26 6.40
CA GLN A 126 10.53 -18.49 6.33
C GLN A 126 11.34 -17.46 7.13
N ASN A 127 10.77 -16.29 7.43
CA ASN A 127 11.46 -15.17 8.10
C ASN A 127 10.98 -14.97 9.53
N GLY A 128 10.65 -16.06 10.23
CA GLY A 128 10.39 -16.04 11.66
C GLY A 128 9.00 -15.56 12.05
N TYR A 129 8.02 -15.63 11.14
CA TYR A 129 6.62 -15.40 11.48
C TYR A 129 5.82 -16.71 11.62
N ALA A 130 4.70 -16.65 12.32
CA ALA A 130 3.75 -17.75 12.48
C ALA A 130 2.31 -17.22 12.53
N GLY A 131 1.35 -18.12 12.36
CA GLY A 131 -0.07 -17.80 12.52
C GLY A 131 -0.61 -16.84 11.46
N LEU A 132 -0.09 -16.91 10.23
CA LEU A 132 -0.46 -15.96 9.18
C LEU A 132 -1.93 -16.09 8.77
N GLN A 133 -2.62 -14.95 8.84
CA GLN A 133 -3.97 -14.77 8.33
C GLN A 133 -3.94 -13.80 7.15
N LEU A 134 -4.68 -14.14 6.09
CA LEU A 134 -4.89 -13.29 4.93
C LEU A 134 -6.37 -12.91 4.88
N TYR A 135 -6.62 -11.61 4.83
CA TYR A 135 -7.95 -11.04 4.63
C TYR A 135 -7.99 -10.30 3.30
N THR A 136 -9.10 -10.42 2.60
CA THR A 136 -9.36 -9.68 1.37
C THR A 136 -10.54 -8.75 1.60
N TYR A 137 -10.33 -7.45 1.35
CA TYR A 137 -11.36 -6.43 1.47
C TYR A 137 -11.65 -5.82 0.11
N GLN A 138 -12.92 -5.76 -0.24
CA GLN A 138 -13.39 -5.04 -1.41
C GLN A 138 -14.27 -3.89 -0.95
N TYR A 139 -14.00 -2.70 -1.47
CA TYR A 139 -14.82 -1.54 -1.19
C TYR A 139 -16.12 -1.60 -2.00
N GLY A 140 -17.20 -1.06 -1.44
CA GLY A 140 -18.49 -0.95 -2.12
C GLY A 140 -18.48 0.10 -3.24
N LEU A 141 -19.50 0.05 -4.09
CA LEU A 141 -19.67 1.00 -5.20
C LEU A 141 -19.95 2.44 -4.72
N ASP A 142 -20.49 2.58 -3.51
CA ASP A 142 -20.77 3.85 -2.83
C ASP A 142 -19.51 4.71 -2.64
N VAL A 143 -18.34 4.08 -2.48
CA VAL A 143 -17.05 4.78 -2.34
C VAL A 143 -16.13 4.60 -3.55
N ALA A 144 -16.60 3.97 -4.62
CA ALA A 144 -15.78 3.67 -5.79
C ALA A 144 -15.22 4.93 -6.46
N ARG A 145 -16.02 6.01 -6.51
CA ARG A 145 -15.57 7.30 -7.06
C ARG A 145 -14.40 7.88 -6.27
N PHE A 146 -14.51 7.91 -4.94
CA PHE A 146 -13.45 8.38 -4.06
C PHE A 146 -12.15 7.62 -4.31
N TRP A 147 -12.21 6.28 -4.32
CA TRP A 147 -11.03 5.47 -4.55
C TRP A 147 -10.44 5.63 -5.97
N ASN A 148 -11.28 5.83 -6.99
CA ASN A 148 -10.78 6.12 -8.34
C ASN A 148 -10.02 7.43 -8.39
N ASP A 149 -10.53 8.48 -7.75
CA ASP A 149 -9.83 9.76 -7.70
C ASP A 149 -8.47 9.62 -7.00
N ILE A 150 -8.40 8.82 -5.93
CA ILE A 150 -7.13 8.48 -5.29
C ILE A 150 -6.20 7.72 -6.25
N TYR A 151 -6.65 6.62 -6.85
CA TYR A 151 -5.80 5.80 -7.73
C TYR A 151 -5.31 6.58 -8.95
N VAL A 152 -6.19 7.35 -9.60
CA VAL A 152 -5.85 8.11 -10.80
C VAL A 152 -4.95 9.30 -10.44
N SER A 153 -5.15 9.96 -9.29
CA SER A 153 -4.24 11.04 -8.84
C SER A 153 -2.82 10.55 -8.55
N THR A 154 -2.67 9.32 -8.03
CA THR A 154 -1.35 8.69 -7.83
C THR A 154 -0.70 8.23 -9.13
N TRP A 155 -1.45 8.21 -10.24
CA TRP A 155 -0.97 7.69 -11.52
C TRP A 155 0.16 8.52 -12.12
N LYS A 156 0.12 9.85 -11.92
CA LYS A 156 1.16 10.77 -12.38
C LYS A 156 2.52 10.39 -11.78
N GLU A 157 2.55 10.12 -10.48
CA GLU A 157 3.76 9.71 -9.78
C GLU A 157 4.24 8.35 -10.28
N PHE A 158 3.33 7.38 -10.40
CA PHE A 158 3.65 6.06 -10.92
C PHE A 158 4.23 6.12 -12.34
N ALA A 159 3.62 6.90 -13.23
CA ALA A 159 4.08 6.99 -14.60
C ALA A 159 5.42 7.72 -14.75
N GLY A 160 5.67 8.75 -13.93
CA GLY A 160 6.94 9.45 -13.90
C GLY A 160 8.06 8.55 -13.38
N ASN A 161 7.83 7.88 -12.24
CA ASN A 161 8.88 7.16 -11.52
C ASN A 161 9.06 5.72 -12.00
N VAL A 162 8.00 5.05 -12.44
CA VAL A 162 8.01 3.62 -12.80
C VAL A 162 7.94 3.41 -14.32
N LEU A 163 6.97 4.01 -15.00
CA LEU A 163 6.79 3.78 -16.44
C LEU A 163 7.73 4.60 -17.32
N LYS A 164 8.24 5.73 -16.81
CA LYS A 164 9.08 6.70 -17.54
C LYS A 164 8.40 7.24 -18.81
N THR A 165 7.06 7.40 -18.79
CA THR A 165 6.24 7.87 -19.93
C THR A 165 5.22 8.96 -19.52
N PRO A 166 5.67 10.14 -19.05
CA PRO A 166 4.82 11.11 -18.40
C PRO A 166 3.79 11.81 -19.31
N GLU A 167 4.04 11.96 -20.61
CA GLU A 167 3.11 12.62 -21.55
C GLU A 167 1.90 11.73 -21.87
N VAL A 168 2.15 10.48 -22.23
CA VAL A 168 1.11 9.48 -22.54
C VAL A 168 0.26 9.22 -21.29
N SER A 169 0.89 9.24 -20.12
CA SER A 169 0.22 9.08 -18.84
C SER A 169 -0.78 10.20 -18.53
N ARG A 170 -0.39 11.48 -18.72
CA ARG A 170 -1.27 12.62 -18.44
C ARG A 170 -2.57 12.60 -19.23
N GLU A 171 -2.51 12.25 -20.51
CA GLU A 171 -3.73 12.17 -21.33
C GLU A 171 -4.60 10.97 -20.96
N LEU A 172 -3.96 9.84 -20.61
CA LEU A 172 -4.69 8.64 -20.18
C LEU A 172 -5.35 8.84 -18.81
N GLU A 173 -4.67 9.51 -17.88
CA GLU A 173 -5.18 9.94 -16.58
C GLU A 173 -6.42 10.82 -16.77
N ARG A 174 -6.32 11.87 -17.59
CA ARG A 174 -7.43 12.79 -17.87
C ARG A 174 -8.65 12.06 -18.43
N LYS A 175 -8.45 11.18 -19.41
CA LYS A 175 -9.53 10.37 -20.01
C LYS A 175 -10.12 9.37 -19.02
N GLY A 176 -9.29 8.74 -18.18
CA GLY A 176 -9.75 7.86 -17.11
C GLY A 176 -10.61 8.60 -16.08
N MET A 177 -10.22 9.83 -15.70
CA MET A 177 -11.03 10.68 -14.83
C MET A 177 -12.40 11.02 -15.43
N ASP A 178 -12.46 11.27 -16.74
CA ASP A 178 -13.72 11.54 -17.46
C ASP A 178 -14.61 10.31 -17.48
N GLU A 179 -14.08 9.11 -17.78
CA GLU A 179 -14.82 7.84 -17.67
C GLU A 179 -15.33 7.63 -16.25
N ALA A 180 -14.50 7.93 -15.24
CA ALA A 180 -14.90 7.79 -13.85
C ALA A 180 -16.00 8.77 -13.43
N ARG A 181 -16.07 9.97 -14.04
CA ARG A 181 -17.16 10.94 -13.77
C ARG A 181 -18.49 10.46 -14.35
N ASN A 182 -18.37 9.70 -15.42
CA ASN A 182 -19.44 9.18 -16.23
C ASN A 182 -19.94 7.81 -15.76
N GLY A 183 -19.49 7.30 -14.60
CA GLY A 183 -19.99 6.07 -13.99
C GLY A 183 -19.15 4.83 -14.27
N ALA A 184 -17.89 4.98 -14.66
CA ALA A 184 -16.91 3.89 -14.64
C ALA A 184 -16.08 3.91 -13.35
N ALA A 185 -15.54 2.76 -12.94
CA ALA A 185 -14.70 2.68 -11.75
C ALA A 185 -13.75 1.48 -11.81
N ILE A 186 -12.49 1.72 -11.44
CA ILE A 186 -11.53 0.71 -11.04
C ILE A 186 -11.85 0.26 -9.61
N LEU A 187 -12.11 -1.03 -9.42
CA LEU A 187 -12.26 -1.67 -8.11
C LEU A 187 -11.06 -2.56 -7.84
N THR A 188 -10.19 -2.09 -6.96
CA THR A 188 -9.00 -2.81 -6.54
C THR A 188 -9.20 -3.37 -5.13
N PRO A 189 -9.28 -4.71 -4.98
CA PRO A 189 -9.30 -5.32 -3.66
C PRO A 189 -8.04 -5.00 -2.87
N LYS A 190 -8.13 -5.07 -1.55
CA LYS A 190 -6.99 -4.95 -0.64
C LYS A 190 -6.72 -6.29 0.02
N LEU A 191 -5.48 -6.73 -0.05
CA LEU A 191 -4.96 -7.90 0.66
C LEU A 191 -4.34 -7.42 1.97
N VAL A 192 -4.68 -8.06 3.08
CA VAL A 192 -4.15 -7.74 4.41
C VAL A 192 -3.61 -9.01 5.04
N TRP A 193 -2.30 -9.06 5.24
CA TRP A 193 -1.62 -10.13 5.95
C TRP A 193 -1.39 -9.71 7.39
N VAL A 194 -1.81 -10.56 8.33
CA VAL A 194 -1.51 -10.41 9.76
C VAL A 194 -0.73 -11.63 10.19
N ALA A 195 0.46 -11.41 10.74
CA ALA A 195 1.34 -12.50 11.18
C ALA A 195 2.04 -12.13 12.48
N ARG A 196 2.32 -13.14 13.32
CA ARG A 196 2.98 -12.97 14.61
C ARG A 196 4.46 -13.31 14.50
N LYS A 197 5.34 -12.44 14.98
CA LYS A 197 6.77 -12.71 15.12
C LYS A 197 6.97 -13.84 16.13
N ARG A 198 7.72 -14.87 15.77
CA ARG A 198 8.10 -15.96 16.68
C ARG A 198 8.92 -15.39 17.85
N THR A 199 8.72 -15.98 19.02
CA THR A 199 9.50 -15.68 20.23
C THR A 199 10.93 -16.13 20.10
#